data_AF-A0A814V2X9-F1
#
_entry.id   AF-A0A814V2X9-F1
#
_cell.length_a   1.000
_cell.length_b   1.000
_cell.length_c   1.000
_cell.angle_alpha   90.00
_cell.angle_beta   90.00
_cell.angle_gamma   90.00
#
_symmetry.space_group_name_H-M   'P 1'
#
loop_
_entity.id
_entity.type
_entity.pdbx_description
1 polymer ?
#
loop_
_entity_poly.entity_id
_entity_poly.type
_entity_poly.pdbx_seq_one_letter_code
_entity_poly.pdbx_strand_id
1 'polypeptide(L)'
;MLPDVRAGRNVCLEIDFRQLSNKFNKLKSYLAAPPTIRFQDSILISKPDICTMPDDIFEMFAGDLKIKDNGQVVEHGSTIGHAVVRGSGEYSSGEHRFQFKIESYNMNKWIFFGIISHKVTLWSNTWAIPSCYGWGGQDSTILNLAMHAGLNGYSCDFELNDIIELILDCDHQLIRLTNLRTKRTHMMNINLLKCPFPWHFLLNIFYPNDQVRILYTDSQEI
;
A
#
# COMPACT_ATOMS: atom_id res chain seq x y z
N MET A 1 -79.09 -1.96 -28.32
CA MET A 1 -78.74 -3.05 -27.37
C MET A 1 -77.24 -3.00 -27.17
N LEU A 2 -76.79 -2.59 -25.98
CA LEU A 2 -75.38 -2.54 -25.58
C LEU A 2 -75.19 -3.56 -24.45
N PRO A 3 -74.12 -4.39 -24.47
CA PRO A 3 -73.89 -5.36 -23.42
C PRO A 3 -73.19 -4.71 -22.22
N ASP A 4 -73.65 -5.12 -21.04
CA ASP A 4 -73.15 -4.74 -19.74
C ASP A 4 -71.86 -5.52 -19.42
N VAL A 5 -70.78 -4.80 -19.09
CA VAL A 5 -69.46 -5.35 -18.75
C VAL A 5 -69.09 -4.87 -17.35
N ARG A 6 -69.60 -5.55 -16.32
CA ARG A 6 -69.14 -5.38 -14.93
C ARG A 6 -69.20 -6.68 -14.15
N ALA A 7 -68.20 -7.55 -14.31
CA ALA A 7 -67.84 -8.54 -13.29
C ALA A 7 -66.44 -9.11 -13.59
N GLY A 8 -65.41 -8.66 -12.88
CA GLY A 8 -64.06 -9.25 -13.07
C GLY A 8 -62.91 -8.67 -12.26
N ARG A 9 -63.14 -7.82 -11.25
CA ARG A 9 -62.04 -7.13 -10.53
C ARG A 9 -61.81 -7.52 -9.06
N ASN A 10 -62.49 -8.53 -8.52
CA ASN A 10 -62.35 -8.86 -7.09
C ASN A 10 -61.63 -10.19 -6.78
N VAL A 11 -61.29 -11.02 -7.79
CA VAL A 11 -60.70 -12.35 -7.54
C VAL A 11 -59.16 -12.30 -7.37
N CYS A 12 -58.50 -11.26 -7.88
CA CYS A 12 -57.03 -11.18 -7.87
C CYS A 12 -56.44 -10.79 -6.50
N LEU A 13 -57.13 -9.95 -5.73
CA LEU A 13 -56.61 -9.44 -4.45
C LEU A 13 -56.65 -10.48 -3.31
N GLU A 14 -57.61 -11.40 -3.32
CA GLU A 14 -57.80 -12.35 -2.22
C GLU A 14 -56.74 -13.49 -2.22
N ILE A 15 -56.22 -13.85 -3.40
CA ILE A 15 -55.19 -14.88 -3.54
C ILE A 15 -53.86 -14.42 -2.90
N ASP A 16 -53.55 -13.13 -3.01
CA ASP A 16 -52.28 -12.57 -2.53
C ASP A 16 -52.21 -12.52 -0.99
N PHE A 17 -53.30 -12.14 -0.32
CA PHE A 17 -53.37 -12.10 1.14
C PHE A 17 -53.23 -13.48 1.79
N ARG A 18 -53.78 -14.54 1.18
CA ARG A 18 -53.62 -15.90 1.70
C ARG A 18 -52.18 -16.38 1.57
N GLN A 19 -51.51 -16.06 0.45
CA GLN A 19 -50.10 -16.40 0.28
C GLN A 19 -49.21 -15.65 1.28
N LEU A 20 -49.49 -14.36 1.51
CA LEU A 20 -48.76 -13.56 2.48
C LEU A 20 -48.96 -14.08 3.91
N SER A 21 -50.20 -14.40 4.30
CA SER A 21 -50.53 -14.95 5.61
C SER A 21 -49.83 -16.30 5.86
N ASN A 22 -49.79 -17.17 4.84
CA ASN A 22 -49.07 -18.44 4.91
C ASN A 22 -47.55 -18.24 5.09
N LYS A 23 -46.94 -17.29 4.36
CA LYS A 23 -45.53 -16.94 4.54
C LYS A 23 -45.24 -16.42 5.94
N PHE A 24 -46.14 -15.57 6.47
CA PHE A 24 -45.99 -14.99 7.80
C PHE A 24 -46.11 -16.04 8.92
N ASN A 25 -47.09 -16.95 8.81
CA ASN A 25 -47.24 -18.05 9.78
C ASN A 25 -46.06 -19.02 9.73
N LYS A 26 -45.51 -19.27 8.53
CA LYS A 26 -44.28 -20.05 8.36
C LYS A 26 -43.09 -19.38 9.05
N LEU A 27 -42.94 -18.06 8.90
CA LEU A 27 -41.90 -17.30 9.59
C LEU A 27 -42.05 -17.34 11.12
N LYS A 28 -43.27 -17.19 11.63
CA LYS A 28 -43.56 -17.33 13.07
C LYS A 28 -43.16 -18.70 13.61
N SER A 29 -43.41 -19.77 12.84
CA SER A 29 -43.01 -21.13 13.26
C SER A 29 -41.50 -21.29 13.36
N TYR A 30 -40.73 -20.66 12.47
CA TYR A 30 -39.26 -20.65 12.55
C TYR A 30 -38.72 -19.87 13.74
N LEU A 31 -39.43 -18.84 14.19
CA LEU A 31 -39.03 -18.04 15.36
C LEU A 31 -39.40 -18.71 16.68
N ALA A 32 -40.52 -19.44 16.73
CA ALA A 32 -41.00 -20.11 17.94
C ALA A 32 -40.19 -21.36 18.32
N ALA A 33 -39.61 -22.04 17.32
CA ALA A 33 -38.69 -23.16 17.51
C ALA A 33 -37.55 -23.01 16.50
N PRO A 34 -36.53 -22.18 16.80
CA PRO A 34 -35.41 -21.99 15.91
C PRO A 34 -34.79 -23.36 15.61
N PRO A 35 -34.69 -23.78 14.34
CA PRO A 35 -33.94 -24.99 14.03
C PRO A 35 -32.56 -24.81 14.63
N THR A 36 -32.08 -25.82 15.36
CA THR A 36 -30.78 -25.77 16.02
C THR A 36 -29.72 -25.49 14.96
N ILE A 37 -29.26 -24.24 14.91
CA ILE A 37 -28.18 -23.81 14.03
C ILE A 37 -26.93 -24.47 14.59
N ARG A 38 -26.54 -25.60 14.01
CA ARG A 38 -25.23 -26.18 14.24
C ARG A 38 -24.26 -25.31 13.46
N PHE A 39 -23.55 -24.44 14.16
CA PHE A 39 -22.39 -23.76 13.61
C PHE A 39 -21.36 -24.85 13.32
N GLN A 40 -21.25 -25.23 12.04
CA GLN A 40 -20.11 -25.96 11.52
C GLN A 40 -18.93 -25.00 11.62
N ASP A 41 -17.82 -25.44 12.22
CA ASP A 41 -16.67 -24.61 12.59
C ASP A 41 -16.43 -23.47 11.59
N SER A 42 -16.61 -22.26 12.14
CA SER A 42 -16.68 -20.98 11.45
C SER A 42 -15.62 -20.86 10.37
N ILE A 43 -16.06 -20.66 9.13
CA ILE A 43 -15.28 -19.93 8.13
C ILE A 43 -15.03 -18.56 8.77
N LEU A 44 -13.85 -18.38 9.35
CA LEU A 44 -13.34 -17.08 9.76
C LEU A 44 -13.37 -16.21 8.50
N ILE A 45 -14.40 -15.38 8.38
CA ILE A 45 -14.42 -14.31 7.38
C ILE A 45 -13.26 -13.41 7.80
N SER A 46 -12.10 -13.62 7.17
CA SER A 46 -10.95 -12.75 7.35
C SER A 46 -11.42 -11.34 7.05
N LYS A 47 -11.23 -10.44 8.01
CA LYS A 47 -11.46 -9.01 7.81
C LYS A 47 -10.78 -8.63 6.49
N PRO A 48 -11.47 -7.98 5.55
CA PRO A 48 -10.84 -7.61 4.29
C PRO A 48 -9.62 -6.75 4.60
N ASP A 49 -8.46 -7.14 4.07
CA ASP A 49 -7.25 -6.33 4.13
C ASP A 49 -7.49 -5.09 3.26
N ILE A 50 -7.80 -3.97 3.93
CA ILE A 50 -7.94 -2.68 3.28
C ILE A 50 -6.52 -2.12 3.12
N CYS A 51 -5.93 -2.35 1.96
CA CYS A 51 -4.68 -1.71 1.57
C CYS A 51 -5.01 -0.26 1.16
N THR A 52 -4.56 0.72 1.94
CA THR A 52 -4.74 2.13 1.60
C THR A 52 -3.55 2.62 0.80
N MET A 53 -3.82 3.26 -0.34
CA MET A 53 -2.83 4.06 -1.06
C MET A 53 -2.81 5.44 -0.42
N PRO A 54 -1.73 5.85 0.25
CA PRO A 54 -1.68 7.16 0.87
C PRO A 54 -1.57 8.24 -0.20
N ASP A 55 -2.25 9.38 0.01
CA ASP A 55 -2.01 10.62 -0.74
C ASP A 55 -0.70 11.26 -0.25
N ASP A 56 0.42 10.53 -0.38
CA ASP A 56 1.73 10.98 0.08
C ASP A 56 2.47 11.78 -1.00
N ILE A 57 3.35 12.66 -0.55
CA ILE A 57 4.24 13.47 -1.38
C ILE A 57 5.64 13.44 -0.79
N PHE A 58 6.64 13.71 -1.63
CA PHE A 58 7.95 14.11 -1.16
C PHE A 58 7.84 15.49 -0.48
N GLU A 59 8.25 15.57 0.79
CA GLU A 59 8.14 16.81 1.56
C GLU A 59 9.49 17.25 2.12
N MET A 60 10.11 16.40 2.94
CA MET A 60 11.33 16.76 3.66
C MET A 60 12.54 16.10 3.02
N PHE A 61 13.57 16.91 2.74
CA PHE A 61 14.77 16.46 2.04
C PHE A 61 16.06 17.02 2.65
N ALA A 62 17.18 16.38 2.37
CA ALA A 62 18.51 16.85 2.70
C ALA A 62 19.51 16.48 1.60
N GLY A 63 20.46 17.38 1.30
CA GLY A 63 21.39 17.23 0.17
C GLY A 63 20.95 18.04 -1.05
N ASP A 64 21.57 17.76 -2.20
CA ASP A 64 21.31 18.45 -3.47
C ASP A 64 20.10 17.80 -4.18
N LEU A 65 18.89 18.12 -3.69
CA LEU A 65 17.62 17.66 -4.27
C LEU A 65 16.74 18.83 -4.67
N LYS A 66 15.88 18.58 -5.66
CA LYS A 66 14.76 19.42 -6.03
C LYS A 66 13.49 18.59 -6.00
N ILE A 67 12.46 19.13 -5.38
CA ILE A 67 11.11 18.57 -5.43
C ILE A 67 10.30 19.35 -6.48
N LYS A 68 9.64 18.62 -7.38
CA LYS A 68 8.86 19.15 -8.51
C LYS A 68 7.45 18.56 -8.50
N ASP A 69 6.60 19.04 -9.41
CA ASP A 69 5.24 18.52 -9.62
C ASP A 69 4.43 18.39 -8.34
N ASN A 70 4.40 19.46 -7.54
CA ASN A 70 3.67 19.53 -6.26
C ASN A 70 4.04 18.41 -5.27
N GLY A 71 5.32 18.02 -5.21
CA GLY A 71 5.77 16.98 -4.30
C GLY A 71 5.81 15.57 -4.90
N GLN A 72 5.42 15.39 -6.15
CA GLN A 72 5.37 14.06 -6.76
C GLN A 72 6.72 13.60 -7.32
N VAL A 73 7.62 14.52 -7.67
CA VAL A 73 8.90 14.19 -8.30
C VAL A 73 10.03 14.70 -7.44
N VAL A 74 11.01 13.84 -7.20
CA VAL A 74 12.32 14.25 -6.71
C VAL A 74 13.34 14.12 -7.84
N GLU A 75 14.17 15.14 -7.98
CA GLU A 75 15.31 15.18 -8.90
C GLU A 75 16.58 15.44 -8.11
N HIS A 76 17.61 14.65 -8.37
CA HIS A 76 18.95 14.95 -7.89
C HIS A 76 19.53 16.15 -8.64
N GLY A 77 20.14 17.08 -7.89
CA GLY A 77 20.81 18.24 -8.45
C GLY A 77 22.10 17.89 -9.19
N SER A 78 22.95 18.89 -9.41
CA SER A 78 24.11 18.78 -10.31
C SER A 78 25.34 18.09 -9.70
N THR A 79 25.37 17.95 -8.38
CA THR A 79 26.51 17.36 -7.67
C THR A 79 26.42 15.83 -7.57
N ILE A 80 27.53 15.16 -7.24
CA ILE A 80 27.53 13.74 -6.86
C ILE A 80 27.55 13.66 -5.34
N GLY A 81 26.65 12.88 -4.76
CA GLY A 81 26.61 12.66 -3.32
C GLY A 81 25.24 12.15 -2.87
N HIS A 82 25.16 11.69 -1.62
CA HIS A 82 23.87 11.25 -1.10
C HIS A 82 22.92 12.41 -0.90
N ALA A 83 21.71 12.26 -1.42
CA ALA A 83 20.65 13.21 -1.25
C ALA A 83 19.37 12.42 -0.94
N VAL A 84 18.74 12.74 0.18
CA VAL A 84 17.67 11.94 0.79
C VAL A 84 16.38 12.73 0.85
N VAL A 85 15.26 12.05 0.64
CA VAL A 85 13.91 12.61 0.79
C VAL A 85 13.00 11.61 1.49
N ARG A 86 12.10 12.12 2.32
CA ARG A 86 11.05 11.33 2.99
C ARG A 86 9.66 11.77 2.55
N GLY A 87 8.72 10.83 2.67
CA GLY A 87 7.30 11.11 2.55
C GLY A 87 6.80 12.05 3.65
N SER A 88 5.71 12.75 3.36
CA SER A 88 4.92 13.53 4.32
C SER A 88 4.13 12.66 5.30
N GLY A 89 3.75 11.44 4.89
CA GLY A 89 2.93 10.54 5.70
C GLY A 89 3.68 9.86 6.85
N GLU A 90 2.97 9.63 7.95
CA GLU A 90 3.45 8.90 9.14
C GLU A 90 2.64 7.62 9.35
N TYR A 91 3.32 6.47 9.38
CA TYR A 91 2.68 5.15 9.33
C TYR A 91 2.97 4.35 10.62
N SER A 92 1.93 4.01 11.37
CA SER A 92 2.05 3.27 12.65
C SER A 92 1.18 2.01 12.75
N SER A 93 0.31 1.76 11.77
CA SER A 93 -0.64 0.64 11.77
C SER A 93 -1.13 0.37 10.35
N GLY A 94 -1.55 -0.85 10.06
CA GLY A 94 -2.07 -1.27 8.75
C GLY A 94 -0.99 -1.46 7.68
N GLU A 95 -1.44 -1.73 6.46
CA GLU A 95 -0.60 -1.88 5.26
C GLU A 95 -0.72 -0.64 4.36
N HIS A 96 0.43 -0.05 4.01
CA HIS A 96 0.53 1.13 3.15
C HIS A 96 1.37 0.81 1.93
N ARG A 97 0.87 1.16 0.74
CA ARG A 97 1.51 0.85 -0.54
C ARG A 97 1.89 2.13 -1.26
N PHE A 98 3.11 2.14 -1.79
CA PHE A 98 3.67 3.23 -2.57
C PHE A 98 4.21 2.69 -3.89
N GLN A 99 4.04 3.44 -4.96
CA GLN A 99 4.60 3.11 -6.26
C GLN A 99 5.50 4.26 -6.72
N PHE A 100 6.72 3.92 -7.11
CA PHE A 100 7.73 4.87 -7.54
C PHE A 100 8.16 4.55 -8.96
N LYS A 101 8.05 5.50 -9.87
CA LYS A 101 8.60 5.39 -11.23
C LYS A 101 9.98 6.00 -11.29
N ILE A 102 10.95 5.25 -11.81
CA ILE A 102 12.30 5.75 -12.08
C ILE A 102 12.28 6.48 -13.43
N GLU A 103 12.20 7.81 -13.42
CA GLU A 103 12.08 8.63 -14.65
C GLU A 103 13.43 8.94 -15.29
N SER A 104 14.49 8.97 -14.48
CA SER A 104 15.87 9.14 -14.93
C SER A 104 16.78 8.33 -14.02
N TYR A 105 17.73 7.60 -14.62
CA TYR A 105 18.62 6.70 -13.89
C TYR A 105 20.01 6.64 -14.51
N ASN A 106 21.00 7.02 -13.73
CA ASN A 106 22.39 7.03 -14.13
C ASN A 106 22.91 5.62 -14.39
N MET A 107 23.89 5.48 -15.29
CA MET A 107 24.53 4.21 -15.62
C MET A 107 25.18 3.49 -14.43
N ASN A 108 25.55 4.23 -13.38
CA ASN A 108 26.12 3.66 -12.15
C ASN A 108 25.05 3.14 -11.15
N LYS A 109 23.76 3.31 -11.48
CA LYS A 109 22.60 2.65 -10.88
C LYS A 109 22.54 2.69 -9.35
N TRP A 110 22.39 3.89 -8.77
CA TRP A 110 22.25 4.04 -7.32
C TRP A 110 21.04 4.89 -6.89
N ILE A 111 19.93 4.20 -6.63
CA ILE A 111 18.76 4.69 -5.89
C ILE A 111 18.45 3.70 -4.77
N PHE A 112 18.08 4.19 -3.58
CA PHE A 112 17.67 3.41 -2.42
C PHE A 112 16.21 3.67 -2.07
N PHE A 113 15.44 2.60 -1.82
CA PHE A 113 14.07 2.61 -1.33
C PHE A 113 14.01 1.93 0.04
N GLY A 114 13.38 2.58 1.00
CA GLY A 114 13.29 2.03 2.34
C GLY A 114 12.37 2.83 3.26
N ILE A 115 12.62 2.68 4.56
CA ILE A 115 11.90 3.37 5.62
C ILE A 115 12.85 3.97 6.63
N ILE A 116 12.30 4.88 7.43
CA ILE A 116 12.95 5.49 8.57
C ILE A 116 11.93 5.82 9.67
N SER A 117 12.36 5.78 10.93
CA SER A 117 11.54 6.28 12.05
C SER A 117 11.40 7.80 12.01
N HIS A 118 10.19 8.32 12.27
CA HIS A 118 9.90 9.77 12.32
C HIS A 118 10.77 10.56 13.30
N LYS A 119 11.30 9.89 14.35
CA LYS A 119 12.11 10.54 15.39
C LYS A 119 13.49 10.99 14.92
N VAL A 120 13.90 10.57 13.72
CA VAL A 120 15.25 10.88 13.22
C VAL A 120 15.24 12.12 12.35
N THR A 121 16.10 13.07 12.70
CA THR A 121 16.44 14.22 11.86
C THR A 121 17.06 13.76 10.55
N LEU A 122 16.53 14.28 9.45
CA LEU A 122 17.00 13.98 8.10
C LEU A 122 18.30 14.76 7.78
N TRP A 123 19.28 14.06 7.21
CA TRP A 123 20.57 14.58 6.73
C TRP A 123 21.10 13.73 5.58
N SER A 124 22.05 14.21 4.77
CA SER A 124 22.48 13.49 3.54
C SER A 124 22.96 12.05 3.77
N ASN A 125 23.58 11.76 4.92
CA ASN A 125 24.05 10.41 5.27
C ASN A 125 23.08 9.63 6.18
N THR A 126 21.78 9.94 6.11
CA THR A 126 20.73 9.26 6.89
C THR A 126 20.71 7.75 6.68
N TRP A 127 21.19 7.25 5.54
CA TRP A 127 21.29 5.82 5.29
C TRP A 127 22.18 5.07 6.30
N ALA A 128 23.10 5.77 6.98
CA ALA A 128 24.03 5.21 7.96
C ALA A 128 23.54 5.34 9.41
N ILE A 129 22.23 5.30 9.66
CA ILE A 129 21.64 5.34 11.02
C ILE A 129 20.94 4.01 11.37
N PRO A 130 20.71 3.72 12.67
CA PRO A 130 20.14 2.43 13.08
C PRO A 130 18.69 2.22 12.63
N SER A 131 17.94 3.30 12.41
CA SER A 131 16.53 3.27 12.04
C SER A 131 16.30 3.25 10.52
N CYS A 132 17.34 3.19 9.70
CA CYS A 132 17.20 3.09 8.24
C CYS A 132 17.18 1.62 7.80
N TYR A 133 16.15 1.23 7.06
CA TYR A 133 15.94 -0.12 6.56
C TYR A 133 15.51 -0.06 5.10
N GLY A 134 16.10 -0.87 4.22
CA GLY A 134 15.68 -0.93 2.83
C GLY A 134 16.72 -1.53 1.90
N TRP A 135 16.57 -1.22 0.63
CA TRP A 135 17.40 -1.75 -0.45
C TRP A 135 17.75 -0.67 -1.45
N GLY A 136 18.79 -0.89 -2.24
CA GLY A 136 18.78 -0.31 -3.56
C GLY A 136 19.91 -0.75 -4.46
N GLY A 137 20.42 0.16 -5.27
CA GLY A 137 21.50 -0.05 -6.24
C GLY A 137 22.67 -0.91 -5.74
N GLN A 138 23.37 -1.53 -6.70
CA GLN A 138 24.58 -2.32 -6.43
C GLN A 138 24.37 -3.45 -5.40
N ASP A 139 23.22 -4.12 -5.47
CA ASP A 139 22.83 -5.21 -4.58
C ASP A 139 22.89 -4.85 -3.08
N SER A 140 22.78 -3.55 -2.76
CA SER A 140 22.94 -3.04 -1.41
C SER A 140 21.64 -3.18 -0.62
N THR A 141 21.73 -3.85 0.52
CA THR A 141 20.69 -3.90 1.54
C THR A 141 21.16 -3.13 2.77
N ILE A 142 20.36 -2.20 3.26
CA ILE A 142 20.68 -1.41 4.46
C ILE A 142 19.79 -1.88 5.60
N LEU A 143 20.41 -2.31 6.70
CA LEU A 143 19.71 -2.59 7.94
C LEU A 143 20.67 -2.41 9.12
N ASN A 144 20.19 -1.79 10.20
CA ASN A 144 20.94 -1.68 11.45
C ASN A 144 22.38 -1.12 11.27
N LEU A 145 22.51 0.08 10.71
CA LEU A 145 23.81 0.75 10.45
C LEU A 145 24.73 0.07 9.43
N ALA A 146 24.36 -1.08 8.88
CA ALA A 146 25.21 -1.87 8.03
C ALA A 146 24.66 -1.94 6.61
N MET A 147 25.57 -1.79 5.65
CA MET A 147 25.33 -2.08 4.25
C MET A 147 25.80 -3.50 3.96
N HIS A 148 24.89 -4.33 3.46
CA HIS A 148 25.13 -5.71 3.11
C HIS A 148 24.91 -5.90 1.62
N ALA A 149 25.91 -6.43 0.91
CA ALA A 149 25.75 -6.84 -0.47
C ALA A 149 25.04 -8.20 -0.54
N GLY A 150 23.98 -8.31 -1.34
CA GLY A 150 23.34 -9.59 -1.65
C GLY A 150 22.55 -10.25 -0.51
N LEU A 151 22.24 -9.52 0.56
CA LEU A 151 21.58 -10.10 1.72
C LEU A 151 20.23 -10.73 1.35
N ASN A 152 19.98 -11.95 1.84
CA ASN A 152 18.78 -12.73 1.55
C ASN A 152 18.51 -12.90 0.04
N GLY A 153 19.59 -12.94 -0.76
CA GLY A 153 19.49 -13.09 -2.21
C GLY A 153 18.99 -11.84 -2.94
N TYR A 154 19.02 -10.68 -2.28
CA TYR A 154 18.73 -9.42 -2.94
C TYR A 154 19.69 -9.17 -4.10
N SER A 155 19.16 -8.90 -5.28
CA SER A 155 19.93 -8.43 -6.42
C SER A 155 19.14 -7.32 -7.07
N CYS A 156 19.76 -6.14 -7.14
CA CYS A 156 19.16 -4.95 -7.71
C CYS A 156 18.92 -5.18 -9.21
N ASP A 157 17.66 -5.07 -9.61
CA ASP A 157 17.23 -5.23 -11.00
C ASP A 157 16.56 -3.97 -11.56
N PHE A 158 16.80 -2.83 -10.92
CA PHE A 158 16.20 -1.55 -11.30
C PHE A 158 16.72 -1.10 -12.67
N GLU A 159 15.80 -0.63 -13.50
CA GLU A 159 16.08 -0.01 -14.79
C GLU A 159 15.27 1.29 -14.96
N LEU A 160 15.67 2.08 -15.96
CA LEU A 160 14.90 3.26 -16.37
C LEU A 160 13.47 2.87 -16.73
N ASN A 161 12.49 3.69 -16.30
CA ASN A 161 11.05 3.48 -16.42
C ASN A 161 10.45 2.33 -15.60
N ASP A 162 11.24 1.67 -14.76
CA ASP A 162 10.66 0.69 -13.83
C ASP A 162 9.74 1.36 -12.82
N ILE A 163 8.70 0.62 -12.43
CA ILE A 163 7.86 0.96 -11.30
C ILE A 163 8.26 0.04 -10.14
N ILE A 164 8.74 0.65 -9.08
CA ILE A 164 9.12 0.00 -7.85
C ILE A 164 8.00 0.20 -6.84
N GLU A 165 7.45 -0.90 -6.35
CA GLU A 165 6.45 -0.90 -5.30
C GLU A 165 7.14 -1.11 -3.94
N LEU A 166 6.83 -0.24 -2.99
CA LEU A 166 7.21 -0.38 -1.59
C LEU A 166 5.94 -0.55 -0.75
N ILE A 167 5.89 -1.60 0.06
CA ILE A 167 4.82 -1.83 1.02
C ILE A 167 5.39 -1.73 2.43
N LEU A 168 4.73 -0.94 3.26
CA LEU A 168 4.96 -0.82 4.70
C LEU A 168 3.83 -1.57 5.41
N ASP A 169 4.13 -2.72 5.98
CA ASP A 169 3.18 -3.50 6.78
C ASP A 169 3.50 -3.28 8.26
N CYS A 170 2.83 -2.27 8.84
CA CYS A 170 3.06 -1.87 10.22
C CYS A 170 2.52 -2.92 11.21
N ASP A 171 1.48 -3.66 10.84
CA ASP A 171 0.86 -4.67 11.71
C ASP A 171 1.78 -5.89 11.87
N HIS A 172 2.43 -6.32 10.78
CA HIS A 172 3.40 -7.43 10.79
C HIS A 172 4.86 -6.98 10.96
N GLN A 173 5.11 -5.67 11.11
CA GLN A 173 6.43 -5.08 11.31
C GLN A 173 7.43 -5.45 10.21
N LEU A 174 7.02 -5.37 8.95
CA LEU A 174 7.87 -5.68 7.81
C LEU A 174 7.72 -4.64 6.69
N ILE A 175 8.72 -4.60 5.82
CA ILE A 175 8.65 -3.90 4.55
C ILE A 175 8.85 -4.87 3.40
N ARG A 176 8.26 -4.55 2.24
CA ARG A 176 8.38 -5.32 1.02
C ARG A 176 8.70 -4.40 -0.15
N LEU A 177 9.66 -4.79 -0.98
CA LEU A 177 10.02 -4.10 -2.20
C LEU A 177 9.79 -5.03 -3.39
N THR A 178 9.02 -4.58 -4.37
CA THR A 178 8.72 -5.35 -5.58
C THR A 178 9.00 -4.51 -6.81
N ASN A 179 9.85 -5.01 -7.71
CA ASN A 179 9.98 -4.46 -9.05
C ASN A 179 8.83 -4.99 -9.91
N LEU A 180 7.92 -4.11 -10.36
CA LEU A 180 6.71 -4.54 -11.07
C LEU A 180 7.00 -5.09 -12.48
N ARG A 181 8.15 -4.78 -13.08
CA ARG A 181 8.56 -5.36 -14.38
C ARG A 181 9.03 -6.80 -14.22
N THR A 182 9.96 -7.05 -13.31
CA THR A 182 10.58 -8.37 -13.13
C THR A 182 9.78 -9.30 -12.21
N LYS A 183 8.83 -8.74 -11.45
CA LYS A 183 8.05 -9.41 -10.40
C LYS A 183 8.91 -9.94 -9.24
N ARG A 184 10.19 -9.55 -9.17
CA ARG A 184 11.05 -9.89 -8.03
C ARG A 184 10.60 -9.12 -6.80
N THR A 185 10.51 -9.83 -5.68
CA THR A 185 10.01 -9.30 -4.41
C THR A 185 11.01 -9.63 -3.32
N HIS A 186 11.31 -8.64 -2.49
CA HIS A 186 12.19 -8.75 -1.35
C HIS A 186 11.46 -8.28 -0.10
N MET A 187 11.68 -8.96 1.02
CA MET A 187 11.02 -8.68 2.29
C MET A 187 12.03 -8.56 3.40
N MET A 188 11.76 -7.69 4.36
CA MET A 188 12.61 -7.44 5.52
C MET A 188 11.77 -7.19 6.76
N ASN A 189 12.05 -7.94 7.82
CA ASN A 189 11.46 -7.68 9.15
C ASN A 189 12.16 -6.48 9.80
N ILE A 190 11.37 -5.63 10.45
CA ILE A 190 11.84 -4.42 11.10
C ILE A 190 11.96 -4.65 12.60
N ASN A 191 13.11 -4.29 13.17
CA ASN A 191 13.31 -4.31 14.60
C ASN A 191 12.81 -2.98 15.20
N LEU A 192 11.66 -2.99 15.86
CA LEU A 192 11.05 -1.78 16.45
C LEU A 192 11.90 -1.13 17.56
N LEU A 193 12.83 -1.84 18.18
CA LEU A 193 13.77 -1.23 19.13
C LEU A 193 14.75 -0.29 18.42
N LYS A 194 14.98 -0.50 17.12
CA LYS A 194 15.92 0.28 16.28
C LYS A 194 15.20 1.25 15.35
N CYS A 195 14.06 0.84 14.81
CA CYS A 195 13.20 1.68 13.97
C CYS A 195 11.76 1.72 14.54
N PRO A 196 11.52 2.51 15.60
CA PRO A 196 10.19 2.61 16.20
C PRO A 196 9.23 3.38 15.29
N PHE A 197 7.93 3.11 15.44
CA PHE A 197 6.86 3.88 14.79
C PHE A 197 6.78 5.35 15.26
N PRO A 198 6.08 6.22 14.49
CA PRO A 198 5.73 6.03 13.07
C PRO A 198 6.95 5.89 12.16
N TRP A 199 6.72 5.23 11.03
CA TRP A 199 7.64 5.17 9.91
C TRP A 199 7.26 6.22 8.86
N HIS A 200 8.25 6.70 8.13
CA HIS A 200 8.10 7.32 6.81
C HIS A 200 8.75 6.40 5.77
N PHE A 201 8.29 6.43 4.52
CA PHE A 201 9.16 5.96 3.45
C PHE A 201 10.36 6.90 3.29
N LEU A 202 11.48 6.34 2.86
CA LEU A 202 12.74 7.05 2.63
C LEU A 202 13.28 6.68 1.26
N LEU A 203 13.71 7.70 0.52
CA LEU A 203 14.38 7.56 -0.76
C LEU A 203 15.76 8.25 -0.67
N ASN A 204 16.80 7.60 -1.18
CA ASN A 204 18.13 8.20 -1.34
C ASN A 204 18.57 8.07 -2.79
N ILE A 205 19.01 9.17 -3.38
CA ILE A 205 19.48 9.28 -4.76
C ILE A 205 20.90 9.83 -4.71
N PHE A 206 21.78 9.33 -5.58
CA PHE A 206 23.22 9.64 -5.50
C PHE A 206 23.78 10.39 -6.71
N TYR A 207 23.29 10.11 -7.91
CA TYR A 207 23.88 10.64 -9.14
C TYR A 207 23.11 11.83 -9.70
N PRO A 208 23.80 12.78 -10.35
CA PRO A 208 23.16 13.96 -10.92
C PRO A 208 22.05 13.62 -11.91
N ASN A 209 20.95 14.36 -11.82
CA ASN A 209 19.77 14.26 -12.68
C ASN A 209 19.01 12.92 -12.60
N ASP A 210 19.31 12.05 -11.64
CA ASP A 210 18.43 10.92 -11.32
C ASP A 210 17.08 11.47 -10.84
N GLN A 211 15.99 10.83 -11.26
CA GLN A 211 14.63 11.28 -11.00
C GLN A 211 13.74 10.11 -10.63
N VAL A 212 12.93 10.33 -9.59
CA VAL A 212 11.93 9.37 -9.14
C VAL A 212 10.61 10.10 -8.92
N ARG A 213 9.53 9.53 -9.43
CA ARG A 213 8.16 10.03 -9.29
C ARG A 213 7.34 9.09 -8.41
N ILE A 214 6.58 9.62 -7.45
CA ILE A 214 5.50 8.89 -6.78
C ILE A 214 4.30 8.82 -7.73
N LEU A 215 3.77 7.62 -7.93
CA LEU A 215 2.55 7.40 -8.69
C LEU A 215 1.37 7.31 -7.71
N TYR A 216 0.34 8.11 -7.98
CA TYR A 216 -0.97 7.84 -7.40
C TYR A 216 -1.63 6.75 -8.23
N THR A 217 -2.23 5.79 -7.54
CA THR A 217 -3.25 4.98 -8.19
C THR A 217 -4.47 5.88 -8.25
N ASP A 218 -4.68 6.54 -9.39
CA ASP A 218 -6.02 7.04 -9.69
C ASP A 218 -6.95 5.85 -9.48
N SER A 219 -7.93 6.05 -8.60
CA SER A 219 -9.02 5.10 -8.36
C SER A 219 -9.45 4.63 -9.74
N GLN A 220 -9.16 3.37 -10.08
CA GLN A 220 -9.42 2.89 -11.43
C GLN A 220 -10.86 3.27 -11.76
N GLU A 221 -11.02 4.04 -12.84
CA GLU A 221 -12.31 4.17 -13.50
C GLU A 221 -12.78 2.74 -13.80
N ILE A 222 -13.67 2.23 -12.95
CA ILE A 222 -14.50 1.05 -13.19
C ILE A 222 -15.66 1.51 -14.06
#